data_AF-C7E722-F1
#
_entry.id   AF-C7E722-F1
#
_cell.length_a   1.000
_cell.length_b   1.000
_cell.length_c   1.000
_cell.angle_alpha   90.00
_cell.angle_beta   90.00
_cell.angle_gamma   90.00
#
_symmetry.space_group_name_H-M   'P 1'
#
loop_
_entity.id
_entity.type
_entity.pdbx_description
1 polymer ?
#
loop_
_entity_poly.entity_id
_entity_poly.type
_entity_poly.pdbx_seq_one_letter_code
_entity_poly.pdbx_strand_id
1 'polypeptide(L)'
;FFKRAVEGQHNYLCAGRNDCIIDKIRRKNCPACRYRKCLQAGMNLEARKTKKKIKGIQQATTGVSQDTSENPGKTIVPATLPQLTPTLVSLLEVIEPEVLYAGYDSSIPDSTWRIMTTLNMLGGRQVIAAVKWAKAIPGFRNLHLDDQMTLLQYSW
;
A
#
# COMPACT_ATOMS: atom_id res chain seq x y z
N PHE A 1 -7.86 1.14 26.46
CA PHE A 1 -7.58 2.32 25.62
C PHE A 1 -6.97 1.87 24.30
N PHE A 2 -5.72 1.40 24.25
CA PHE A 2 -5.03 1.03 23.00
C PHE A 2 -5.84 0.13 22.04
N LYS A 3 -6.42 -0.98 22.53
CA LYS A 3 -7.31 -1.85 21.72
C LYS A 3 -8.42 -1.06 21.00
N ARG A 4 -9.18 -0.26 21.76
CA ARG A 4 -10.26 0.60 21.22
C ARG A 4 -9.74 1.70 20.29
N ALA A 5 -8.53 2.21 20.55
CA ALA A 5 -7.91 3.26 19.75
C ALA A 5 -7.45 2.76 18.38
N VAL A 6 -7.09 1.48 18.27
CA VAL A 6 -6.70 0.86 16.99
C VAL A 6 -7.90 0.29 16.23
N GLU A 7 -8.86 -0.32 16.96
CA GLU A 7 -10.07 -0.90 16.34
C GLU A 7 -11.11 0.16 15.95
N GLY A 8 -11.08 1.35 16.56
CA GLY A 8 -12.01 2.43 16.29
C GLY A 8 -11.46 3.44 15.27
N GLN A 9 -12.34 3.99 14.43
CA GLN A 9 -12.04 5.12 13.54
C GLN A 9 -12.04 6.45 14.31
N HIS A 10 -11.13 6.63 15.26
CA HIS A 10 -11.03 7.86 16.04
C HIS A 10 -9.79 8.68 15.64
N ASN A 11 -10.04 9.85 15.03
CA ASN A 11 -9.01 10.85 14.76
C ASN A 11 -8.72 11.64 16.03
N TYR A 12 -7.77 11.16 16.84
CA TYR A 12 -7.36 11.86 18.04
C TYR A 12 -6.47 13.06 17.72
N LEU A 13 -6.98 14.26 18.01
CA LEU A 13 -6.23 15.52 17.92
C LEU A 13 -5.81 16.00 19.32
N CYS A 14 -4.60 16.53 19.43
CA CYS A 14 -4.14 17.18 20.65
C CYS A 14 -4.53 18.67 20.62
N ALA A 15 -5.09 19.19 21.71
CA ALA A 15 -5.37 20.62 21.86
C ALA A 15 -4.12 21.48 22.16
N GLY A 16 -2.95 20.88 22.31
CA GLY A 16 -1.68 21.55 22.64
C GLY A 16 -0.55 21.15 21.68
N ARG A 17 0.69 21.09 22.18
CA ARG A 17 1.90 20.82 21.36
C ARG A 17 2.22 19.34 21.12
N ASN A 18 1.24 18.44 21.26
CA ASN A 18 1.44 16.99 21.13
C ASN A 18 2.43 16.35 22.14
N ASP A 19 2.74 17.03 23.25
CA ASP A 19 3.74 16.63 24.26
C ASP A 19 3.14 16.45 25.66
N CYS A 20 1.80 16.36 25.77
CA CYS A 20 1.10 16.25 27.05
C CYS A 20 1.67 15.15 27.96
N ILE A 21 1.82 15.47 29.24
CA ILE A 21 2.25 14.51 30.25
C ILE A 21 1.10 13.52 30.53
N ILE A 22 1.38 12.22 30.40
CA ILE A 22 0.42 11.13 30.59
C ILE A 22 0.75 10.39 31.88
N ASP A 23 -0.05 10.61 32.92
CA ASP A 23 0.03 9.93 34.22
C ASP A 23 -1.34 9.34 34.63
N LYS A 24 -1.47 8.82 35.86
CA LYS A 24 -2.71 8.19 36.35
C LYS A 24 -3.93 9.13 36.30
N ILE A 25 -3.71 10.43 36.50
CA ILE A 25 -4.75 11.45 36.65
C ILE A 25 -5.08 12.06 35.27
N ARG A 26 -4.07 12.49 34.52
CA ARG A 26 -4.18 13.27 33.27
C ARG A 26 -4.31 12.42 32.01
N ARG A 27 -4.17 11.09 32.09
CA ARG A 27 -4.32 10.18 30.93
C ARG A 27 -5.68 10.22 30.22
N LYS A 28 -6.70 10.87 30.78
CA LYS A 28 -8.00 11.07 30.11
C LYS A 28 -8.08 12.40 29.35
N ASN A 29 -7.23 13.37 29.68
CA ASN A 29 -7.29 14.73 29.15
C ASN A 29 -6.81 14.81 27.69
N CYS A 30 -5.87 13.97 27.29
CA CYS A 30 -5.35 13.95 25.92
C CYS A 30 -5.24 12.52 25.38
N PRO A 31 -6.28 12.01 24.70
CA PRO A 31 -6.23 10.68 24.09
C PRO A 31 -5.19 10.61 22.95
N ALA A 32 -4.93 11.72 22.24
CA ALA A 32 -3.92 11.79 21.18
C ALA A 32 -2.51 11.48 21.68
N CYS A 33 -2.01 12.26 22.66
CA CYS A 33 -0.70 12.05 23.26
C CYS A 33 -0.61 10.69 23.96
N ARG A 34 -1.70 10.22 24.57
CA ARG A 34 -1.75 8.88 25.17
C ARG A 34 -1.58 7.78 24.11
N TYR A 35 -2.28 7.87 22.99
CA TYR A 35 -2.17 6.90 21.91
C TYR A 35 -0.76 6.89 21.30
N ARG A 36 -0.20 8.07 21.04
CA ARG A 36 1.19 8.23 20.59
C ARG A 36 2.19 7.57 21.54
N LYS A 37 2.05 7.78 22.87
CA LYS A 37 2.91 7.11 23.86
C LYS A 37 2.74 5.59 23.87
N CYS A 38 1.54 5.06 23.64
CA CYS A 38 1.35 3.61 23.50
C CYS A 38 2.13 3.05 22.31
N LEU A 39 2.09 3.73 21.16
CA LEU A 39 2.84 3.33 19.96
C LEU A 39 4.36 3.42 20.18
N GLN A 40 4.85 4.50 20.81
CA GLN A 40 6.28 4.67 21.13
C GLN A 40 6.80 3.60 22.10
N ALA A 41 5.94 3.09 22.99
CA ALA A 41 6.27 1.97 23.86
C ALA A 41 6.24 0.60 23.14
N GLY A 42 5.98 0.57 21.83
CA GLY A 42 5.93 -0.66 21.03
C GLY A 42 4.67 -1.50 21.23
N MET A 43 3.57 -0.90 21.71
CA MET A 43 2.31 -1.64 21.82
C MET A 43 1.79 -2.00 20.42
N ASN A 44 1.52 -3.28 20.20
CA ASN A 44 0.91 -3.81 18.99
C ASN A 44 -0.15 -4.87 19.38
N LEU A 45 -1.25 -4.94 18.63
CA LEU A 45 -2.31 -5.94 18.81
C LEU A 45 -1.84 -7.34 18.43
N GLU A 46 -0.96 -7.45 17.43
CA GLU A 46 -0.50 -8.75 16.91
C GLU A 46 0.49 -9.48 17.83
N ALA A 47 1.14 -8.77 18.77
CA ALA A 47 2.10 -9.35 19.72
C ALA A 47 1.49 -10.42 20.65
N ARG A 48 0.14 -10.48 20.78
CA ARG A 48 -0.56 -11.52 21.55
C ARG A 48 -0.74 -12.85 20.81
N LYS A 49 -0.65 -12.87 19.47
CA LYS A 49 -0.81 -14.12 18.71
C LYS A 49 0.47 -14.96 18.72
N THR A 50 1.65 -14.33 18.77
CA THR A 50 2.94 -15.03 18.77
C THR A 50 3.27 -15.70 20.11
N LYS A 51 2.77 -15.18 21.24
CA LYS A 51 3.07 -15.74 22.58
C LYS A 51 2.36 -17.05 22.93
N LYS A 52 1.37 -17.51 22.16
CA LYS A 52 0.74 -18.83 22.36
C LYS A 52 1.51 -19.99 21.70
N LYS A 53 2.49 -19.71 20.84
CA LYS A 53 3.29 -20.75 20.16
C LYS A 53 4.63 -21.09 20.84
N ILE A 54 5.01 -20.41 21.94
CA ILE A 54 6.34 -20.54 22.57
C ILE A 54 6.22 -20.99 24.04
N LYS A 55 5.32 -21.95 24.32
CA LYS A 55 5.18 -22.52 25.68
C LYS A 55 5.04 -24.05 25.70
N GLY A 56 5.54 -24.72 24.67
CA GLY A 56 5.37 -26.17 24.49
C GLY A 56 6.62 -26.96 24.12
N ILE A 57 7.83 -26.40 24.16
CA ILE A 57 9.06 -27.18 23.97
C ILE A 57 10.14 -26.60 24.91
N GLN A 58 10.20 -27.14 26.13
CA GLN A 58 11.41 -27.13 26.93
C GLN A 58 11.87 -28.58 27.08
N GLN A 59 13.19 -28.78 26.97
CA GLN A 59 13.99 -29.92 27.44
C GLN A 59 14.10 -31.16 26.55
N ALA A 60 15.25 -31.26 25.86
CA ALA A 60 16.20 -32.39 25.86
C ALA A 60 17.32 -32.06 24.84
N THR A 61 18.49 -31.54 25.25
CA THR A 61 19.73 -32.28 25.59
C THR A 61 20.29 -33.19 24.48
N THR A 62 21.33 -32.68 23.80
CA THR A 62 22.62 -33.33 23.43
C THR A 62 22.70 -34.71 22.76
N GLY A 63 23.36 -34.77 21.59
CA GLY A 63 23.95 -35.96 20.92
C GLY A 63 23.66 -35.96 19.39
N VAL A 64 24.49 -35.43 18.49
CA VAL A 64 25.72 -35.94 17.83
C VAL A 64 25.53 -37.22 16.99
N SER A 65 25.69 -37.05 15.66
CA SER A 65 26.00 -38.05 14.58
C SER A 65 24.91 -39.12 14.26
N GLN A 66 24.65 -39.60 13.04
CA GLN A 66 25.44 -39.75 11.80
C GLN A 66 24.52 -40.10 10.58
N ASP A 67 25.07 -40.00 9.37
CA ASP A 67 24.51 -40.18 8.00
C ASP A 67 23.72 -41.48 7.68
N THR A 68 22.79 -41.41 6.71
CA THR A 68 22.91 -42.03 5.35
C THR A 68 21.65 -41.88 4.47
N SER A 69 21.88 -41.72 3.16
CA SER A 69 20.93 -41.57 2.03
C SER A 69 19.91 -42.69 1.85
N GLU A 70 18.71 -42.37 1.33
CA GLU A 70 18.14 -42.85 0.03
C GLU A 70 16.68 -42.38 -0.18
N ASN A 71 16.37 -41.86 -1.39
CA ASN A 71 15.02 -41.48 -1.93
C ASN A 71 14.08 -42.71 -2.01
N PRO A 72 12.72 -42.64 -2.05
CA PRO A 72 11.92 -41.78 -2.96
C PRO A 72 10.48 -41.38 -2.52
N GLY A 73 9.94 -40.29 -3.07
CA GLY A 73 8.50 -40.17 -3.40
C GLY A 73 7.54 -39.47 -2.40
N LYS A 74 6.68 -38.63 -3.00
CA LYS A 74 5.37 -38.13 -2.53
C LYS A 74 5.38 -37.06 -1.42
N THR A 75 5.65 -35.82 -1.80
CA THR A 75 5.18 -34.65 -1.04
C THR A 75 3.69 -34.43 -1.30
N ILE A 76 2.85 -34.84 -0.35
CA ILE A 76 1.46 -34.38 -0.23
C ILE A 76 1.53 -32.93 0.24
N VAL A 77 1.56 -31.99 -0.70
CA VAL A 77 1.32 -30.58 -0.41
C VAL A 77 -0.19 -30.35 -0.43
N PRO A 78 -0.79 -29.81 0.65
CA PRO A 78 -2.20 -29.44 0.66
C PRO A 78 -2.49 -28.39 -0.42
N ALA A 79 -3.45 -28.69 -1.29
CA ALA A 79 -4.02 -27.76 -2.23
C ALA A 79 -4.79 -26.65 -1.48
N THR A 80 -4.27 -25.43 -1.54
CA THR A 80 -4.99 -24.19 -1.90
C THR A 80 -4.02 -23.02 -1.76
N LEU A 81 -3.14 -22.85 -2.75
CA LEU A 81 -2.69 -21.51 -3.10
C LEU A 81 -3.74 -20.96 -4.08
N PRO A 82 -4.24 -19.72 -3.92
CA PRO A 82 -5.08 -19.11 -4.93
C PRO A 82 -4.32 -19.16 -6.25
N GLN A 83 -5.01 -19.62 -7.30
CA GLN A 83 -4.48 -19.61 -8.66
C GLN A 83 -3.79 -18.29 -8.93
N LEU A 84 -2.60 -18.40 -9.53
CA LEU A 84 -1.81 -17.29 -10.04
C LEU A 84 -2.72 -16.39 -10.89
N THR A 85 -3.29 -15.36 -10.26
CA THR A 85 -3.60 -14.12 -10.96
C THR A 85 -2.35 -13.75 -11.72
N PRO A 86 -2.42 -13.33 -13.01
CA PRO A 86 -1.28 -12.71 -13.64
C PRO A 86 -0.71 -11.70 -12.64
N THR A 87 0.61 -11.77 -12.38
CA THR A 87 1.25 -10.83 -11.45
C THR A 87 0.76 -9.44 -11.82
N LEU A 88 0.38 -8.62 -10.85
CA LEU A 88 -0.17 -7.28 -11.09
C LEU A 88 0.59 -6.53 -12.20
N VAL A 89 1.91 -6.74 -12.26
CA VAL A 89 2.82 -6.34 -13.34
C VAL A 89 2.32 -6.69 -14.75
N SER A 90 2.00 -7.96 -15.04
CA SER A 90 1.50 -8.39 -16.35
C SER A 90 0.17 -7.74 -16.73
N LEU A 91 -0.71 -7.48 -15.75
CA LEU A 91 -1.94 -6.71 -16.00
C LEU A 91 -1.65 -5.23 -16.28
N LEU A 92 -0.66 -4.65 -15.61
CA LEU A 92 -0.24 -3.26 -15.80
C LEU A 92 0.43 -3.05 -17.17
N GLU A 93 1.23 -4.02 -17.63
CA GLU A 93 1.82 -4.02 -18.98
C GLU A 93 0.76 -4.02 -20.08
N VAL A 94 -0.31 -4.82 -19.93
CA VAL A 94 -1.41 -4.88 -20.91
C VAL A 94 -2.17 -3.57 -21.02
N ILE A 95 -2.28 -2.80 -19.93
CA ILE A 95 -2.99 -1.53 -19.92
C ILE A 95 -2.08 -0.33 -20.14
N GLU A 96 -0.78 -0.51 -20.43
CA GLU A 96 0.15 0.60 -20.60
C GLU A 96 -0.36 1.60 -21.67
N PRO A 97 -0.37 2.92 -21.39
CA PRO A 97 -0.92 3.88 -22.32
C PRO A 97 -0.03 4.03 -23.56
N GLU A 98 -0.66 4.14 -24.73
CA GLU A 98 0.05 4.39 -25.99
C GLU A 98 0.87 5.69 -25.91
N VAL A 99 2.07 5.67 -26.48
CA VAL A 99 2.92 6.85 -26.58
C VAL A 99 2.26 7.86 -27.52
N LEU A 100 1.88 9.02 -26.98
CA LEU A 100 1.27 10.10 -27.74
C LEU A 100 2.33 11.05 -28.28
N TYR A 101 2.24 11.33 -29.58
CA TYR A 101 3.15 12.26 -30.25
C TYR A 101 2.50 13.62 -30.46
N ALA A 102 3.31 14.66 -30.30
CA ALA A 102 2.93 16.05 -30.57
C ALA A 102 2.46 16.24 -32.03
N GLY A 103 2.94 15.41 -32.96
CA GLY A 103 2.71 15.60 -34.39
C GLY A 103 3.55 16.73 -34.95
N TYR A 104 4.79 16.87 -34.45
CA TYR A 104 5.73 17.89 -34.91
C TYR A 104 6.08 17.68 -36.38
N ASP A 105 6.00 18.76 -37.15
CA ASP A 105 6.34 18.78 -38.57
C ASP A 105 7.47 19.79 -38.80
N SER A 106 8.65 19.25 -39.08
CA SER A 106 9.91 19.98 -39.31
C SER A 106 9.96 20.70 -40.66
N SER A 107 8.98 20.48 -41.56
CA SER A 107 8.95 21.14 -42.86
C SER A 107 8.43 22.59 -42.80
N ILE A 108 7.82 22.96 -41.67
CA ILE A 108 7.23 24.28 -41.47
C ILE A 108 8.02 24.99 -40.35
N PRO A 109 8.32 26.30 -40.47
CA PRO A 109 9.03 27.05 -39.45
C PRO A 109 8.36 26.99 -38.07
N ASP A 110 9.19 26.98 -37.03
CA ASP A 110 8.73 27.06 -35.65
C ASP A 110 8.34 28.50 -35.29
N SER A 111 7.13 28.64 -34.76
CA SER A 111 6.65 29.87 -34.15
C SER A 111 6.14 29.57 -32.74
N THR A 112 6.24 30.53 -31.83
CA THR A 112 5.76 30.38 -30.44
C THR A 112 4.31 29.92 -30.40
N TRP A 113 3.47 30.50 -31.27
CA TRP A 113 2.07 30.11 -31.41
C TRP A 113 1.94 28.63 -31.78
N ARG A 114 2.65 28.17 -32.81
CA ARG A 114 2.54 26.79 -33.30
C ARG A 114 3.03 25.77 -32.29
N ILE A 115 4.13 26.06 -31.59
CA ILE A 115 4.63 25.22 -30.51
C ILE A 115 3.58 25.14 -29.39
N MET A 116 3.05 26.28 -28.92
CA MET A 116 2.02 26.31 -27.87
C MET A 116 0.74 25.57 -28.28
N THR A 117 0.26 25.75 -29.52
CA THR A 117 -0.92 25.02 -30.02
C THR A 117 -0.66 23.52 -30.02
N THR A 118 0.50 23.10 -30.51
CA THR A 118 0.86 21.67 -30.60
C THR A 118 0.99 21.04 -29.20
N LEU A 119 1.61 21.75 -28.25
CA LEU A 119 1.71 21.33 -26.86
C LEU A 119 0.35 21.27 -26.16
N ASN A 120 -0.52 22.27 -26.35
CA ASN A 120 -1.88 22.25 -25.80
C ASN A 120 -2.70 21.07 -26.35
N MET A 121 -2.60 20.80 -27.66
CA MET A 121 -3.27 19.66 -28.29
C MET A 121 -2.72 18.31 -27.80
N LEU A 122 -1.41 18.23 -27.54
CA LEU A 122 -0.80 17.05 -26.92
C LEU A 122 -1.31 16.87 -25.48
N GLY A 123 -1.29 17.93 -24.67
CA GLY A 123 -1.75 17.90 -23.28
C GLY A 123 -3.22 17.47 -23.18
N GLY A 124 -4.10 17.99 -24.03
CA GLY A 124 -5.50 17.56 -24.09
C GLY A 124 -5.65 16.07 -24.39
N ARG A 125 -4.87 15.53 -25.33
CA ARG A 125 -4.86 14.09 -25.64
C ARG A 125 -4.29 13.25 -24.49
N GLN A 126 -3.25 13.74 -23.82
CA GLN A 126 -2.64 13.06 -22.66
C GLN A 126 -3.61 12.96 -21.48
N VAL A 127 -4.38 14.00 -21.17
CA VAL A 127 -5.42 13.94 -20.11
C VAL A 127 -6.46 12.87 -20.43
N ILE A 128 -6.96 12.82 -21.67
CA ILE A 128 -7.94 11.81 -22.09
C ILE A 128 -7.35 10.40 -21.98
N ALA A 129 -6.10 10.21 -22.42
CA ALA A 129 -5.41 8.93 -22.33
C ALA A 129 -5.20 8.50 -20.87
N ALA A 130 -4.77 9.41 -19.99
CA ALA A 130 -4.59 9.15 -18.57
C ALA A 130 -5.89 8.71 -17.88
N VAL A 131 -7.02 9.35 -18.18
CA VAL A 131 -8.33 8.95 -17.64
C VAL A 131 -8.75 7.58 -18.16
N LYS A 132 -8.53 7.28 -19.45
CA LYS A 132 -8.81 5.95 -20.01
C LYS A 132 -7.95 4.87 -19.36
N TRP A 133 -6.66 5.16 -19.18
CA TRP A 133 -5.69 4.32 -18.51
C TRP A 133 -6.09 4.02 -17.06
N ALA A 134 -6.37 5.05 -16.26
CA ALA A 134 -6.79 4.88 -14.87
C ALA A 134 -8.05 4.01 -14.75
N LYS A 135 -9.01 4.18 -15.66
CA LYS A 135 -10.22 3.35 -15.74
C LYS A 135 -9.94 1.88 -16.11
N ALA A 136 -8.79 1.55 -16.67
CA ALA A 136 -8.39 0.18 -16.98
C ALA A 136 -7.66 -0.50 -15.80
N ILE A 137 -7.19 0.26 -14.81
CA ILE A 137 -6.53 -0.27 -13.62
C ILE A 137 -7.54 -1.11 -12.80
N PRO A 138 -7.20 -2.38 -12.47
CA PRO A 138 -8.03 -3.22 -11.63
C PRO A 138 -8.35 -2.55 -10.29
N GLY A 139 -9.64 -2.43 -9.97
CA GLY A 139 -10.12 -1.84 -8.72
C GLY A 139 -10.36 -0.32 -8.74
N PHE A 140 -9.85 0.42 -9.73
CA PHE A 140 -10.03 1.88 -9.79
C PHE A 140 -11.52 2.28 -9.88
N ARG A 141 -12.30 1.59 -10.72
CA ARG A 141 -13.74 1.85 -10.88
C ARG A 141 -14.58 1.51 -9.65
N ASN A 142 -14.02 0.74 -8.71
CA ASN A 142 -14.71 0.35 -7.48
C ASN A 142 -14.54 1.41 -6.38
N LEU A 143 -13.68 2.41 -6.58
CA LEU A 143 -13.49 3.52 -5.65
C LEU A 143 -14.68 4.48 -5.72
N HIS A 144 -14.89 5.25 -4.64
CA HIS A 144 -15.88 6.33 -4.64
C HIS A 144 -15.53 7.36 -5.73
N LEU A 145 -16.53 8.03 -6.31
CA LEU A 145 -16.30 8.98 -7.40
C LEU A 145 -15.36 10.12 -6.97
N ASP A 146 -15.51 10.61 -5.74
CA ASP A 146 -14.63 11.64 -5.17
C ASP A 146 -13.18 11.16 -5.07
N ASP A 147 -12.95 9.89 -4.72
CA ASP A 147 -11.61 9.31 -4.66
C ASP A 147 -11.02 9.14 -6.06
N GLN A 148 -11.82 8.70 -7.03
CA GLN A 148 -11.40 8.62 -8.44
C GLN A 148 -10.97 10.00 -8.97
N MET A 149 -11.76 11.03 -8.68
CA MET A 149 -11.46 12.41 -9.08
C MET A 149 -10.22 12.95 -8.37
N THR A 150 -10.09 12.71 -7.07
CA THR A 150 -8.93 13.13 -6.28
C THR A 150 -7.66 12.49 -6.81
N LEU A 151 -7.66 11.17 -7.03
CA LEU A 151 -6.50 10.45 -7.57
C LEU A 151 -6.09 11.00 -8.94
N LEU A 152 -7.04 11.23 -9.84
CA LEU A 152 -6.75 11.81 -11.16
C LEU A 152 -6.15 13.22 -11.05
N GLN A 153 -6.69 14.08 -10.17
CA GLN A 153 -6.20 15.45 -9.98
C GLN A 153 -4.79 15.53 -9.39
N TYR A 154 -4.39 14.58 -8.54
CA TYR A 154 -3.07 14.58 -7.88
C TYR A 154 -2.02 13.69 -8.56
N SER A 155 -2.40 12.98 -9.62
CA SER A 155 -1.49 12.08 -10.38
C SER A 155 -0.85 12.73 -11.61
N TRP A 156 -1.26 13.95 -11.97
CA TRP A 156 -0.84 14.71 -13.14
C TRP A 156 -0.46 16.15 -12.75
#